data_AF-A0A4P5VRE9-F1
#
_entry.id   AF-A0A4P5VRE9-F1
#
_cell.length_a   1.000
_cell.length_b   1.000
_cell.length_c   1.000
_cell.angle_alpha   90.00
_cell.angle_beta   90.00
_cell.angle_gamma   90.00
#
_symmetry.space_group_name_H-M   'P 1'
#
loop_
_entity.id
_entity.type
_entity.pdbx_description
1 polymer ?
#
loop_
_entity_poly.entity_id
_entity_poly.type
_entity_poly.pdbx_seq_one_letter_code
_entity_poly.pdbx_strand_id
1 'polypeptide(L)'
;MPPLLALFLGCESPPPPVAAPEAHSWKEEAELVVSGLEEVQGLWESGQRPAAKTLAERVYTDRFEPRLEPALREMQGPKETAKLEYAFGQLSGVLEGKDRTKVEARIDDLERQVRSVAEAAARAFPPPGEAAAPPAPPKEVRAIVPDVPPNWEIDGSSGHEAPEAAPAAP
;
A
#
# COMPACT_ATOMS: atom_id res chain seq x y z
N MET A 1 -36.51 33.02 23.18
CA MET A 1 -36.34 32.97 21.72
C MET A 1 -34.85 32.95 21.43
N PRO A 2 -34.36 31.92 20.71
CA PRO A 2 -32.95 31.65 20.44
C PRO A 2 -32.40 32.69 19.41
N PRO A 3 -31.10 32.77 19.01
CA PRO A 3 -30.32 31.55 18.78
C PRO A 3 -28.76 31.59 18.68
N LEU A 4 -28.22 30.36 18.54
CA LEU A 4 -27.23 29.93 17.53
C LEU A 4 -25.72 30.19 17.71
N LEU A 5 -24.99 29.10 17.40
CA LEU A 5 -23.66 29.04 16.76
C LEU A 5 -22.42 29.25 17.63
N ALA A 6 -22.17 28.31 18.54
CA ALA A 6 -20.79 27.90 18.81
C ALA A 6 -20.36 26.94 17.70
N LEU A 7 -19.88 27.50 16.58
CA LEU A 7 -19.22 26.75 15.51
C LEU A 7 -17.95 26.10 16.07
N PHE A 8 -17.99 24.77 16.14
CA PHE A 8 -16.81 23.93 16.32
C PHE A 8 -15.86 24.15 15.14
N LEU A 9 -14.98 25.15 15.24
CA LEU A 9 -13.69 25.13 14.56
C LEU A 9 -12.82 24.10 15.29
N GLY A 10 -13.13 22.82 15.11
CA GLY A 10 -12.15 21.78 15.33
C GLY A 10 -11.06 21.97 14.28
N CYS A 11 -9.85 22.33 14.70
CA CYS A 11 -8.68 22.26 13.84
C CYS A 11 -8.60 20.83 13.29
N GLU A 12 -9.01 20.66 12.04
CA GLU A 12 -8.86 19.42 11.30
C GLU A 12 -7.37 19.25 11.00
N SER A 13 -6.62 18.80 12.01
CA SER A 13 -5.25 18.36 11.80
C SER A 13 -5.32 17.19 10.81
N PRO A 14 -4.63 17.29 9.67
CA PRO A 14 -4.57 16.16 8.76
C PRO A 14 -4.03 14.94 9.51
N PRO A 15 -4.57 13.74 9.24
CA PRO A 15 -4.11 12.53 9.89
C PRO A 15 -2.59 12.40 9.71
N PRO A 16 -1.86 11.94 10.75
CA PRO A 16 -0.43 11.76 10.64
C PRO A 16 -0.11 10.86 9.44
N PRO A 17 0.96 11.16 8.67
CA PRO A 17 1.34 10.34 7.54
C PRO A 17 1.61 8.90 8.00
N VAL A 18 1.11 7.92 7.24
CA VAL A 18 1.37 6.51 7.51
C VAL A 18 2.85 6.25 7.28
N ALA A 19 3.57 5.95 8.36
CA ALA A 19 4.95 5.52 8.33
C ALA A 19 5.03 4.06 8.80
N ALA A 20 6.09 3.36 8.37
CA ALA A 20 6.41 2.06 8.94
C ALA A 20 6.49 2.16 10.47
N PRO A 21 5.97 1.18 11.23
CA PRO A 21 6.10 1.18 12.68
C PRO A 21 7.58 1.22 13.07
N GLU A 22 7.96 2.10 14.00
CA GLU A 22 9.36 2.24 14.40
C GLU A 22 9.92 0.98 15.09
N ALA A 23 9.04 0.19 15.70
CA ALA A 23 9.40 -0.99 16.49
C ALA A 23 9.38 -2.31 15.68
N HIS A 24 8.51 -2.43 14.67
CA HIS A 24 8.28 -3.66 13.92
C HIS A 24 8.09 -3.39 12.43
N SER A 25 8.53 -4.32 11.60
CA SER A 25 8.14 -4.35 10.19
C SER A 25 6.63 -4.59 10.03
N TRP A 26 6.07 -4.19 8.90
CA TRP A 26 4.67 -4.48 8.55
C TRP A 26 4.34 -5.97 8.62
N LYS A 27 5.30 -6.82 8.23
CA LYS A 27 5.16 -8.27 8.30
C LYS A 27 5.02 -8.75 9.74
N GLU A 28 5.84 -8.24 10.66
CA GLU A 28 5.76 -8.58 12.08
C GLU A 28 4.45 -8.10 12.70
N GLU A 29 3.96 -6.91 12.35
CA GLU A 29 2.64 -6.45 12.79
C GLU A 29 1.51 -7.38 12.33
N ALA A 30 1.56 -7.89 11.09
CA ALA A 30 0.61 -8.90 10.63
C ALA A 30 0.70 -10.20 11.42
N GLU A 31 1.90 -10.72 11.68
CA GLU A 31 2.05 -11.97 12.44
C GLU A 31 1.60 -11.82 13.91
N LEU A 32 1.69 -10.62 14.50
CA LEU A 32 1.09 -10.36 15.82
C LEU A 32 -0.44 -10.45 15.81
N VAL A 33 -1.08 -9.95 14.74
CA VAL A 33 -2.53 -10.08 14.56
C VAL A 33 -2.92 -11.55 14.32
N VAL A 34 -2.18 -12.25 13.47
CA VAL A 34 -2.44 -13.67 13.15
C VAL A 34 -2.29 -14.54 14.40
N SER A 35 -1.20 -14.40 15.15
CA SER A 35 -1.01 -15.16 16.40
C SER A 35 -2.16 -14.94 17.40
N GLY A 36 -2.70 -13.72 17.46
CA GLY A 36 -3.88 -13.42 18.25
C GLY A 36 -5.14 -14.14 17.75
N LEU A 37 -5.34 -14.24 16.43
CA LEU A 37 -6.45 -15.00 15.84
C LEU A 37 -6.34 -16.51 16.09
N GLU A 38 -5.13 -17.07 16.04
CA GLU A 38 -4.87 -18.46 16.40
C GLU A 38 -5.20 -18.73 17.88
N GLU A 39 -4.86 -17.80 18.78
CA GLU A 39 -5.22 -17.90 20.21
C GLU A 39 -6.75 -17.79 20.41
N VAL A 40 -7.44 -16.93 19.64
CA VAL A 40 -8.91 -16.88 19.61
C VAL A 40 -9.49 -18.24 19.24
N GLN A 41 -8.95 -18.89 18.21
CA GLN A 41 -9.36 -20.24 17.82
C GLN A 41 -9.14 -21.24 18.97
N GLY A 42 -7.96 -21.24 19.59
CA GLY A 42 -7.64 -22.13 20.70
C GLY A 42 -8.57 -21.97 21.90
N LEU A 43 -8.89 -20.73 22.28
CA LEU A 43 -9.87 -20.42 23.33
C LEU A 43 -11.27 -20.91 22.94
N TRP A 44 -11.67 -20.69 21.69
CA TRP A 44 -12.95 -21.16 21.16
C TRP A 44 -13.00 -22.69 21.24
N GLU A 45 -12.05 -23.42 20.66
CA GLU A 45 -11.99 -24.88 20.68
C GLU A 45 -12.01 -25.48 22.09
N SER A 46 -11.40 -24.79 23.05
CA SER A 46 -11.40 -25.16 24.48
C SER A 46 -12.73 -24.87 25.21
N GLY A 47 -13.75 -24.38 24.49
CA GLY A 47 -15.06 -24.02 25.04
C GLY A 47 -15.12 -22.67 25.75
N GLN A 48 -14.04 -21.90 25.77
CA GLN A 48 -13.95 -20.59 26.43
C GLN A 48 -14.50 -19.47 25.54
N ARG A 49 -15.77 -19.59 25.11
CA ARG A 49 -16.40 -18.66 24.13
C ARG A 49 -16.32 -17.19 24.52
N PRO A 50 -16.61 -16.78 25.77
CA PRO A 50 -16.54 -15.37 26.15
C PRO A 50 -15.11 -14.83 26.04
N ALA A 51 -14.12 -15.62 26.46
CA ALA A 51 -12.70 -15.24 26.38
C ALA A 51 -12.24 -15.12 24.92
N ALA A 52 -12.64 -16.06 24.05
CA ALA A 52 -12.35 -15.98 22.62
C ALA A 52 -12.91 -14.71 21.98
N LYS A 53 -14.15 -14.31 22.32
CA LYS A 53 -14.78 -13.09 21.81
C LYS A 53 -14.05 -11.83 22.29
N THR A 54 -13.75 -11.74 23.58
CA THR A 54 -12.99 -10.61 24.14
C THR A 54 -11.60 -10.52 23.53
N LEU A 55 -10.93 -11.65 23.30
CA LEU A 55 -9.64 -11.65 22.64
C LEU A 55 -9.74 -11.21 21.18
N ALA A 56 -10.76 -11.66 20.44
CA ALA A 56 -10.96 -11.25 19.04
C ALA A 56 -11.17 -9.73 18.90
N GLU A 57 -11.93 -9.14 19.81
CA GLU A 57 -12.10 -7.67 19.89
C GLU A 57 -10.75 -6.99 20.14
N ARG A 58 -9.96 -7.48 21.09
CA ARG A 58 -8.63 -6.93 21.39
C ARG A 58 -7.63 -7.09 20.25
N VAL A 59 -7.67 -8.19 19.50
CA VAL A 59 -6.84 -8.36 18.31
C VAL A 59 -7.16 -7.26 17.28
N TYR A 60 -8.43 -6.92 17.13
CA TYR A 60 -8.82 -5.80 16.28
C TYR A 60 -8.34 -4.45 16.86
N THR A 61 -8.78 -4.09 18.08
CA THR A 61 -8.56 -2.74 18.65
C THR A 61 -7.12 -2.46 19.07
N ASP A 62 -6.40 -3.47 19.58
CA ASP A 62 -5.07 -3.26 20.17
C ASP A 62 -3.96 -3.48 19.13
N ARG A 63 -4.25 -4.21 18.04
CA ARG A 63 -3.24 -4.61 17.05
C ARG A 63 -3.56 -4.12 15.65
N PHE A 64 -4.71 -4.51 15.08
CA PHE A 64 -5.04 -4.19 13.69
C PHE A 64 -5.35 -2.69 13.46
N GLU A 65 -6.33 -2.15 14.18
CA GLU A 65 -6.82 -0.77 14.07
C GLU A 65 -5.71 0.30 14.21
N PRO A 66 -4.80 0.24 15.20
CA PRO A 66 -3.80 1.29 15.36
C PRO A 66 -2.62 1.19 14.39
N ARG A 67 -2.43 0.06 13.70
CA ARG A 67 -1.22 -0.23 12.91
C ARG A 67 -1.51 -0.49 11.43
N LEU A 68 -2.27 -1.53 11.14
CA LEU A 68 -2.50 -2.00 9.78
C LEU A 68 -3.68 -1.31 9.10
N GLU A 69 -4.69 -0.90 9.86
CA GLU A 69 -5.86 -0.20 9.32
C GLU A 69 -5.50 1.14 8.65
N PRO A 70 -4.66 2.02 9.23
CA PRO A 70 -4.32 3.28 8.58
C PRO A 70 -3.56 3.05 7.27
N ALA A 71 -2.66 2.06 7.24
CA ALA A 71 -1.96 1.67 6.02
C ALA A 71 -2.92 1.13 4.95
N LEU A 72 -3.89 0.28 5.34
CA LEU A 72 -4.93 -0.19 4.41
C LEU A 72 -5.76 0.98 3.88
N ARG A 73 -6.19 1.88 4.76
CA ARG A 73 -7.00 3.06 4.44
C ARG A 73 -6.28 3.99 3.47
N GLU A 74 -4.99 4.22 3.66
CA GLU A 74 -4.16 5.02 2.76
C GLU A 74 -3.98 4.34 1.39
N MET A 75 -3.69 3.03 1.37
CA MET A 75 -3.43 2.29 0.12
C MET A 75 -4.67 2.02 -0.72
N GLN A 76 -5.79 1.67 -0.09
CA GLN A 76 -6.97 1.11 -0.77
C GLN A 76 -8.26 1.91 -0.51
N GLY A 77 -8.19 2.94 0.34
CA GLY A 77 -9.31 3.80 0.66
C GLY A 77 -10.30 3.20 1.66
N PRO A 78 -11.24 4.02 2.15
CA PRO A 78 -12.13 3.68 3.26
C PRO A 78 -13.07 2.51 2.97
N LYS A 79 -13.39 2.25 1.69
CA LYS A 79 -14.28 1.15 1.31
C LYS A 79 -13.66 -0.21 1.57
N GLU A 80 -12.38 -0.38 1.22
CA GLU A 80 -11.69 -1.65 1.45
C GLU A 80 -11.37 -1.83 2.94
N THR A 81 -11.03 -0.76 3.64
CA THR A 81 -10.91 -0.75 5.11
C THR A 81 -12.18 -1.24 5.78
N ALA A 82 -13.34 -0.65 5.45
CA ALA A 82 -14.62 -1.02 6.03
C ALA A 82 -15.01 -2.50 5.79
N LYS A 83 -14.57 -3.11 4.68
CA LYS A 83 -14.79 -4.55 4.45
C LYS A 83 -14.02 -5.41 5.45
N LEU A 84 -12.77 -5.07 5.73
CA LEU A 84 -11.94 -5.83 6.66
C LEU A 84 -12.39 -5.60 8.11
N GLU A 85 -12.72 -4.36 8.49
CA GLU A 85 -13.37 -4.04 9.77
C GLU A 85 -14.66 -4.86 9.95
N TYR A 86 -15.50 -4.92 8.91
CA TYR A 86 -16.71 -5.73 8.92
C TYR A 86 -16.41 -7.23 9.08
N ALA A 87 -15.35 -7.74 8.46
CA ALA A 87 -14.94 -9.14 8.62
C ALA A 87 -14.52 -9.47 10.07
N PHE A 88 -13.81 -8.56 10.75
CA PHE A 88 -13.54 -8.67 12.19
C PHE A 88 -14.83 -8.64 13.01
N GLY A 89 -15.78 -7.74 12.68
CA GLY A 89 -17.09 -7.71 13.32
C GLY A 89 -17.88 -9.02 13.15
N GLN A 90 -17.81 -9.64 11.97
CA GLN A 90 -18.43 -10.94 11.69
C GLN A 90 -17.82 -12.09 12.50
N LEU A 91 -16.52 -12.05 12.80
CA LEU A 91 -15.87 -13.06 13.62
C LEU A 91 -16.55 -13.20 14.98
N SER A 92 -16.90 -12.08 15.64
CA SER A 92 -17.63 -12.10 16.91
C SER A 92 -18.95 -12.88 16.84
N GLY A 93 -19.72 -12.70 15.77
CA GLY A 93 -20.98 -13.44 15.58
C GLY A 93 -20.77 -14.92 15.27
N VAL A 94 -19.70 -15.25 14.53
CA VAL A 94 -19.35 -16.65 14.22
C VAL A 94 -18.86 -17.40 15.47
N LEU A 95 -18.12 -16.73 16.36
CA LEU A 95 -17.62 -17.29 17.63
C LEU A 95 -18.74 -17.67 18.62
N GLU A 96 -19.92 -17.05 18.52
CA GLU A 96 -21.11 -17.43 19.29
C GLU A 96 -21.73 -18.76 18.81
N GLY A 97 -21.43 -19.15 17.56
CA GLY A 97 -21.87 -20.39 16.96
C GLY A 97 -21.15 -21.63 17.50
N LYS A 98 -21.65 -22.81 17.08
CA LYS A 98 -21.04 -24.12 17.35
C LYS A 98 -20.36 -24.72 16.11
N ASP A 99 -20.44 -24.02 14.99
CA ASP A 99 -19.97 -24.49 13.69
C ASP A 99 -18.47 -24.22 13.55
N ARG A 100 -17.67 -25.25 13.85
CA ARG A 100 -16.20 -25.21 13.80
C ARG A 100 -15.70 -24.77 12.44
N THR A 101 -16.25 -25.33 11.37
CA THR A 101 -15.86 -25.02 9.99
C THR A 101 -16.03 -23.54 9.67
N LYS A 102 -17.09 -22.90 10.18
CA LYS A 102 -17.29 -21.44 9.98
C LYS A 102 -16.29 -20.59 10.73
N VAL A 103 -15.92 -20.99 11.95
CA VAL A 103 -14.93 -20.28 12.77
C VAL A 103 -13.55 -20.36 12.11
N GLU A 104 -13.11 -21.58 11.78
CA GLU A 104 -11.83 -21.82 11.09
C GLU A 104 -11.77 -21.06 9.77
N ALA A 105 -12.79 -21.19 8.91
CA ALA A 105 -12.81 -20.49 7.62
C ALA A 105 -12.77 -18.97 7.77
N ARG A 106 -13.36 -18.41 8.83
CA ARG A 106 -13.34 -16.97 9.09
C ARG A 106 -11.97 -16.50 9.57
N ILE A 107 -11.35 -17.26 10.47
CA ILE A 107 -10.02 -16.96 10.99
C ILE A 107 -8.99 -17.03 9.86
N ASP A 108 -8.98 -18.12 9.08
CA ASP A 108 -8.10 -18.29 7.91
C ASP A 108 -8.26 -17.13 6.91
N ASP A 109 -9.49 -16.66 6.70
CA ASP A 109 -9.77 -15.56 5.78
C ASP A 109 -9.22 -14.22 6.29
N LEU A 110 -9.36 -13.95 7.59
CA LEU A 110 -8.78 -12.76 8.21
C LEU A 110 -7.26 -12.81 8.17
N GLU A 111 -6.65 -13.96 8.50
CA GLU A 111 -5.19 -14.10 8.45
C GLU A 111 -4.61 -13.81 7.06
N ARG A 112 -5.22 -14.37 6.00
CA ARG A 112 -4.80 -14.10 4.62
C ARG A 112 -4.93 -12.63 4.26
N GLN A 113 -6.05 -12.00 4.62
CA GLN A 113 -6.27 -10.57 4.34
C GLN A 113 -5.25 -9.71 5.08
N VAL A 114 -5.02 -9.96 6.36
CA VAL A 114 -4.05 -9.24 7.19
C VAL A 114 -2.63 -9.36 6.61
N ARG A 115 -2.19 -10.57 6.24
CA ARG A 115 -0.88 -10.77 5.59
C ARG A 115 -0.78 -10.04 4.25
N SER A 116 -1.84 -10.07 3.45
CA SER A 116 -1.88 -9.34 2.17
C SER A 116 -1.79 -7.82 2.36
N VAL A 117 -2.43 -7.28 3.41
CA VAL A 117 -2.33 -5.86 3.77
C VAL A 117 -0.90 -5.51 4.15
N ALA A 118 -0.27 -6.30 5.02
CA ALA A 118 1.11 -6.06 5.44
C ALA A 118 2.10 -6.13 4.27
N GLU A 119 1.94 -7.07 3.34
CA GLU A 119 2.78 -7.17 2.15
C GLU A 119 2.61 -5.95 1.23
N ALA A 120 1.38 -5.48 1.04
CA ALA A 120 1.11 -4.25 0.30
C ALA A 120 1.73 -3.03 1.01
N ALA A 121 1.58 -2.94 2.34
CA ALA A 121 2.12 -1.85 3.15
C ALA A 121 3.66 -1.83 3.09
N ALA A 122 4.32 -2.99 3.11
CA ALA A 122 5.77 -3.07 2.96
C ALA A 122 6.28 -2.53 1.62
N ARG A 123 5.49 -2.67 0.55
CA ARG A 123 5.81 -2.09 -0.76
C ARG A 123 5.53 -0.59 -0.84
N ALA A 124 4.41 -0.15 -0.26
CA ALA A 124 3.96 1.24 -0.34
C ALA A 124 4.71 2.17 0.64
N PHE A 125 5.04 1.65 1.83
CA PHE A 125 5.64 2.39 2.93
C PHE A 125 6.90 1.64 3.42
N PRO A 126 7.96 1.58 2.60
CA PRO A 126 9.21 0.95 3.01
C PRO A 126 9.79 1.66 4.25
N PRO A 127 10.49 0.93 5.13
CA PRO A 127 11.08 1.52 6.33
C PRO A 127 12.12 2.60 5.95
N PRO A 128 12.24 3.67 6.76
CA PRO A 128 13.24 4.70 6.54
C PRO A 128 14.65 4.10 6.62
N GLY A 129 15.39 4.17 5.51
CA GLY A 129 16.69 3.52 5.32
C GLY A 129 16.73 2.50 4.18
N GLU A 130 15.56 2.05 3.72
CA GLU A 130 15.39 1.13 2.58
C GLU A 130 14.63 1.79 1.42
N ALA A 131 14.37 3.10 1.50
CA ALA A 131 13.94 3.89 0.36
C ALA A 131 14.96 3.68 -0.77
N ALA A 132 14.49 3.11 -1.88
CA ALA A 132 15.29 2.75 -3.04
C ALA A 132 16.32 3.84 -3.32
N ALA A 133 17.59 3.43 -3.47
CA ALA A 133 18.67 4.33 -3.84
C ALA A 133 18.15 5.29 -4.92
N PRO A 134 18.39 6.61 -4.79
CA PRO A 134 17.91 7.58 -5.76
C PRO A 134 18.29 7.06 -7.15
N PRO A 135 17.40 7.16 -8.15
CA PRO A 135 17.70 6.68 -9.49
C PRO A 135 19.08 7.20 -9.85
N ALA A 136 19.99 6.28 -10.21
CA ALA A 136 21.36 6.65 -10.54
C ALA A 136 21.28 7.86 -11.47
N PRO A 137 22.02 8.95 -11.18
CA PRO A 137 21.97 10.13 -12.04
C PRO A 137 22.13 9.63 -13.48
N PRO A 138 21.30 10.09 -14.42
CA PRO A 138 21.38 9.64 -15.80
C PRO A 138 22.84 9.73 -16.18
N LYS A 139 23.45 8.59 -16.56
CA LYS A 139 24.84 8.57 -16.99
C LYS A 139 24.96 9.72 -17.97
N GLU A 140 25.77 10.72 -17.64
CA GLU A 140 26.08 11.79 -18.57
C GLU A 140 26.51 11.09 -19.84
N VAL A 141 25.63 11.09 -20.84
CA VAL A 141 26.01 10.76 -22.19
C VAL A 141 26.96 11.88 -22.52
N ARG A 142 28.26 11.64 -22.32
CA ARG A 142 29.31 12.53 -22.82
C ARG A 142 28.91 12.76 -24.26
N ALA A 143 28.50 14.00 -24.57
CA ALA A 143 28.25 14.40 -25.92
C ALA A 143 29.51 13.98 -26.68
N ILE A 144 29.36 13.00 -27.57
CA ILE A 144 30.36 12.74 -28.58
C ILE A 144 30.31 14.02 -29.41
N VAL A 145 31.20 14.95 -29.10
CA VAL A 145 31.49 16.07 -29.98
C VAL A 145 31.96 15.39 -31.26
N PRO A 146 31.21 15.46 -32.38
CA PRO A 146 31.73 14.94 -33.62
C PRO A 146 33.04 15.68 -33.87
N ASP A 147 34.10 14.92 -34.11
CA ASP A 147 35.37 15.42 -34.60
C ASP A 147 35.07 16.07 -35.95
N VAL A 148 34.87 17.39 -35.95
CA VAL A 148 34.72 18.18 -37.16
C VAL A 148 36.14 18.52 -37.61
N PRO A 149 36.66 17.90 -38.68
CA PRO A 149 37.96 18.29 -39.19
C PRO A 149 37.90 19.74 -39.70
N PRO A 150 38.95 20.54 -39.49
CA PRO A 150 38.98 21.92 -39.93
C PRO A 150 38.85 22.01 -41.45
N ASN A 151 37.84 22.75 -41.89
CA ASN A 151 37.56 23.10 -43.27
C ASN A 151 38.66 24.03 -43.82
N TRP A 152 39.64 23.45 -44.49
CA TRP A 152 40.48 24.14 -45.47
C TRP A 152 40.86 23.14 -46.54
N GLU A 153 40.74 23.56 -47.80
CA GLU A 153 40.91 22.78 -49.04
C GLU A 153 39.66 21.97 -49.46
N ILE A 154 38.88 22.53 -50.39
CA ILE A 154 38.88 22.07 -51.78
C ILE A 154 38.51 23.26 -52.66
N ASP A 155 39.51 23.62 -53.46
CA ASP A 155 39.46 24.49 -54.61
C ASP A 155 38.60 23.84 -55.71
N GLY A 156 37.84 24.66 -56.44
CA GLY A 156 37.72 24.47 -57.88
C GLY A 156 36.76 23.39 -58.42
N SER A 157 35.81 23.91 -59.20
CA SER A 157 35.42 23.37 -60.51
C SER A 157 34.22 22.43 -60.61
N SER A 158 33.25 22.94 -61.38
CA SER A 158 32.35 22.25 -62.32
C SER A 158 31.29 21.35 -61.68
N GLY A 159 29.99 21.52 -61.93
CA GLY A 159 29.30 22.05 -63.12
C GLY A 159 28.28 20.99 -63.55
N HIS A 160 27.09 21.46 -63.97
CA HIS A 160 25.99 20.67 -64.57
C HIS A 160 25.31 19.66 -63.59
N GLU A 161 24.01 19.39 -63.61
CA GLU A 161 22.91 19.69 -64.52
C GLU A 161 21.61 19.48 -63.70
N ALA A 162 20.58 20.27 -63.96
CA ALA A 162 19.20 19.88 -63.63
C ALA A 162 18.76 18.82 -64.65
N PRO A 163 17.86 17.88 -64.31
CA PRO A 163 16.44 18.10 -64.61
C PRO A 163 15.51 17.43 -63.58
N GLU A 164 14.41 18.07 -63.18
CA GLU A 164 13.06 17.97 -63.78
C GLU A 164 12.13 17.10 -62.92
N ALA A 165 10.94 17.66 -62.73
CA ALA A 165 9.90 17.18 -61.85
C ALA A 165 9.08 16.05 -62.48
N ALA A 166 8.47 15.22 -61.65
CA ALA A 166 7.12 14.72 -61.92
C ALA A 166 6.40 14.38 -60.61
N PRO A 167 5.12 14.80 -60.44
CA PRO A 167 4.29 14.46 -59.30
C PRO A 167 3.47 13.16 -59.49
N ALA A 168 3.14 12.61 -58.33
CA ALA A 168 2.04 11.73 -57.90
C ALA A 168 1.06 11.09 -58.92
N ALA A 169 0.74 9.84 -58.62
CA ALA A 169 -0.46 9.10 -59.05
C ALA A 169 -1.12 8.46 -57.81
N PRO A 170 -2.29 7.83 -57.92
CA PRO A 170 -3.43 8.07 -58.80
C PRO A 170 -4.60 8.83 -58.11
#